data_AF-A0A2N2RNU4-F1
#
_entry.id   AF-A0A2N2RNU4-F1
#
_cell.length_a   1.000
_cell.length_b   1.000
_cell.length_c   1.000
_cell.angle_alpha   90.00
_cell.angle_beta   90.00
_cell.angle_gamma   90.00
#
_symmetry.space_group_name_H-M   'P 1'
#
loop_
_entity.id
_entity.type
_entity.pdbx_description
1 polymer ?
#
loop_
_entity_poly.entity_id
_entity_poly.type
_entity_poly.pdbx_seq_one_letter_code
_entity_poly.pdbx_strand_id
1 'polypeptide(L)' 'MPKFSVRIPFSLIMLDVIGVLLLTLGVLKHFAAVDIIPEHFQFESYGLVFIFAGAVLILPMLLHVVSRIKASQKT' A
#
# COMPACT_ATOMS: atom_id res chain seq x y z
N MET A 1 -4.03 17.78 26.33
CA MET A 1 -3.56 16.85 25.27
C MET A 1 -4.26 17.23 23.98
N PRO A 2 -3.55 17.68 22.92
CA PRO A 2 -4.17 17.92 21.63
C PRO A 2 -4.75 16.60 21.12
N LYS A 3 -6.08 16.53 20.96
CA LYS A 3 -6.76 15.38 20.36
C LYS A 3 -6.50 15.41 18.86
N PHE A 4 -5.46 14.69 18.41
CA PHE A 4 -5.26 14.38 17.00
C PHE A 4 -6.40 13.47 16.51
N SER A 5 -7.52 14.06 16.11
CA SER A 5 -8.57 13.34 15.39
C SER A 5 -8.24 13.36 13.91
N VAL A 6 -7.32 12.50 13.50
CA VAL A 6 -7.08 12.24 12.08
C VAL A 6 -8.25 11.39 11.59
N ARG A 7 -9.29 12.01 11.03
CA ARG A 7 -10.30 11.27 10.28
C ARG A 7 -9.64 10.76 9.00
N ILE A 8 -9.23 9.48 9.05
CA ILE A 8 -8.75 8.75 7.88
C ILE A 8 -9.99 8.24 7.14
N PRO A 9 -10.19 8.60 5.86
CA PRO A 9 -11.30 8.07 5.07
C PRO A 9 -11.14 6.56 4.87
N PHE A 10 -12.23 5.82 5.02
CA PHE A 10 -12.25 4.36 4.89
C PHE A 10 -11.69 3.87 3.55
N SER A 11 -11.91 4.63 2.47
CA SER A 11 -11.35 4.33 1.15
C SER A 11 -9.82 4.28 1.13
N LEU A 12 -9.14 5.15 1.86
CA LEU A 12 -7.67 5.12 1.95
C LEU A 12 -7.18 3.92 2.74
N ILE A 13 -7.91 3.51 3.78
CA ILE A 13 -7.59 2.30 4.55
C ILE A 13 -7.72 1.06 3.66
N MET A 14 -8.80 0.94 2.88
CA MET A 14 -8.97 -0.18 1.95
C MET A 14 -7.86 -0.20 0.90
N LEU A 15 -7.50 0.97 0.35
CA LEU A 15 -6.43 1.07 -0.63
C LEU A 15 -5.08 0.61 -0.05
N ASP A 16 -4.79 0.99 1.20
CA ASP A 16 -3.59 0.61 1.92
C ASP A 16 -3.54 -0.90 2.18
N VAL A 17 -4.66 -1.49 2.62
CA VAL A 17 -4.77 -2.96 2.81
C VAL A 17 -4.53 -3.71 1.50
N ILE A 18 -5.15 -3.28 0.40
CA ILE A 18 -4.93 -3.90 -0.92
C ILE A 18 -3.47 -3.72 -1.36
N GLY A 19 -2.90 -2.53 -1.13
CA GLY A 19 -1.51 -2.23 -1.46
C GLY A 19 -0.53 -3.12 -0.71
N VAL A 20 -0.74 -3.33 0.59
CA VAL A 20 0.07 -4.22 1.42
C VAL A 20 -0.04 -5.66 0.92
N LEU A 21 -1.25 -6.16 0.62
CA LEU A 21 -1.43 -7.52 0.10
C LEU A 21 -0.67 -7.73 -1.22
N LEU A 22 -0.79 -6.81 -2.17
CA LEU A 22 -0.06 -6.88 -3.43
C LEU A 22 1.45 -6.82 -3.21
N LEU A 23 1.92 -5.92 -2.35
CA LEU A 23 3.34 -5.80 -2.04
C LEU A 23 3.87 -7.09 -1.41
N THR A 24 3.15 -7.67 -0.45
CA THR A 24 3.52 -8.96 0.17
C THR A 24 3.58 -10.08 -0.87
N LEU A 25 2.57 -10.22 -1.72
CA LEU A 25 2.55 -11.24 -2.79
C LEU A 25 3.71 -11.05 -3.76
N GLY A 26 3.97 -9.81 -4.18
CA GLY A 26 5.06 -9.48 -5.09
C GLY A 26 6.44 -9.75 -4.49
N VAL A 27 6.65 -9.38 -3.23
CA VAL A 27 7.89 -9.68 -2.49
C VAL A 27 8.10 -11.18 -2.37
N LEU A 28 7.05 -11.93 -2.03
CA LEU A 28 7.15 -13.38 -1.87
C LEU A 28 7.49 -14.08 -3.18
N LYS A 29 6.91 -13.65 -4.30
CA LYS A 29 7.29 -14.15 -5.62
C LYS A 29 8.73 -13.75 -5.98
N HIS A 30 9.08 -12.49 -5.83
CA HIS A 30 10.35 -11.97 -6.33
C HIS A 30 11.57 -12.46 -5.52
N PHE A 31 11.45 -12.53 -4.19
CA PHE A 31 12.57 -12.84 -3.30
C PHE A 31 12.55 -14.28 -2.77
N ALA A 32 11.37 -14.89 -2.62
CA ALA A 32 11.25 -16.25 -2.08
C ALA A 32 10.80 -17.28 -3.13
N ALA A 33 10.62 -16.87 -4.40
CA ALA A 33 10.14 -17.71 -5.49
C ALA A 33 8.85 -18.48 -5.16
N VAL A 34 8.02 -17.95 -4.24
CA VAL A 34 6.76 -18.59 -3.86
C VAL A 34 5.66 -18.16 -4.82
N ASP A 35 5.05 -19.14 -5.47
CA ASP A 35 3.92 -18.95 -6.36
C ASP A 35 2.60 -19.18 -5.60
N ILE A 36 1.99 -18.08 -5.14
CA ILE A 36 0.65 -18.09 -4.53
C ILE A 36 -0.45 -17.95 -5.60
N ILE A 37 -0.13 -17.28 -6.71
CA ILE A 37 -1.09 -17.00 -7.79
C ILE A 37 -1.23 -18.23 -8.69
N PRO A 38 -2.47 -18.67 -9.04
CA PRO A 38 -2.68 -19.77 -9.97
C PRO A 38 -2.02 -19.54 -11.34
N GLU A 39 -1.54 -20.61 -11.97
CA GLU A 39 -0.74 -20.56 -13.22
C GLU A 39 -1.40 -19.75 -14.35
N HIS A 40 -2.72 -19.80 -14.48
CA HIS A 40 -3.46 -19.07 -15.52
C HIS A 40 -3.51 -17.54 -15.33
N PHE A 41 -3.18 -17.04 -14.13
CA PHE A 41 -3.05 -15.61 -13.84
C PHE A 41 -1.58 -15.17 -13.71
N GLN A 42 -0.63 -16.09 -13.86
CA GLN A 42 0.78 -15.75 -13.87
C GLN A 42 1.15 -15.16 -15.23
N PHE A 43 1.96 -14.10 -15.18
CA PHE A 43 2.56 -13.49 -16.35
C PHE A 43 4.01 -13.12 -16.04
N GLU A 44 4.78 -12.82 -17.08
CA GLU A 44 6.19 -12.51 -16.90
C GLU A 44 6.38 -11.31 -15.97
N SER A 45 7.29 -11.44 -15.00
CA SER A 45 7.60 -10.38 -14.03
C SER A 45 6.43 -9.91 -13.14
N TYR A 46 5.39 -10.73 -12.94
CA TYR A 46 4.24 -10.37 -12.09
C TYR A 46 4.64 -9.99 -10.65
N GLY A 47 5.70 -10.60 -10.11
CA GLY A 47 6.24 -10.26 -8.79
C GLY A 47 6.66 -8.79 -8.68
N LEU A 48 7.41 -8.27 -9.67
CA LEU A 48 7.80 -6.86 -9.70
C LEU A 48 6.59 -5.95 -9.90
N VAL A 49 5.66 -6.33 -10.79
CA VAL A 49 4.43 -5.56 -11.02
C VAL A 49 3.62 -5.41 -9.74
N PHE A 50 3.49 -6.48 -8.95
CA PHE A 50 2.77 -6.45 -7.68
C PHE A 50 3.48 -5.60 -6.62
N ILE A 51 4.82 -5.64 -6.56
CA ILE A 51 5.60 -4.75 -5.68
C ILE A 51 5.32 -3.28 -6.02
N PHE A 52 5.47 -2.90 -7.30
CA PHE A 52 5.26 -1.51 -7.71
C PHE A 52 3.81 -1.07 -7.55
N ALA A 53 2.84 -1.89 -7.95
CA ALA A 53 1.42 -1.60 -7.77
C ALA A 53 1.08 -1.43 -6.29
N GLY A 54 1.55 -2.32 -5.42
CA GLY A 54 1.36 -2.23 -3.98
C GLY A 54 1.94 -0.95 -3.37
N ALA A 55 3.17 -0.61 -3.75
CA ALA A 55 3.82 0.62 -3.30
C ALA A 55 3.07 1.89 -3.74
N VAL A 56 2.57 1.91 -4.98
CA VAL A 56 1.76 3.02 -5.51
C VAL A 56 0.43 3.15 -4.77
N LEU A 57 -0.20 2.04 -4.40
CA LEU A 57 -1.48 2.01 -3.68
C LEU A 57 -1.37 2.49 -2.22
N ILE A 58 -0.22 2.30 -1.58
CA ILE A 58 0.07 2.79 -0.22
C ILE A 58 0.33 4.32 -0.22
N LEU A 59 0.85 4.86 -1.33
CA LEU A 59 1.28 6.25 -1.42
C LEU A 59 0.21 7.29 -1.04
N PRO A 60 -1.06 7.19 -1.48
CA PRO A 60 -2.11 8.14 -1.11
C PRO A 60 -2.34 8.24 0.40
N MET A 61 -2.23 7.13 1.13
CA MET A 61 -2.37 7.13 2.60
C MET A 61 -1.22 7.90 3.25
N LEU A 62 0.02 7.66 2.82
CA LEU A 62 1.19 8.41 3.28
C LEU A 62 1.07 9.91 3.00
N LEU A 63 0.64 10.27 1.79
CA LEU A 63 0.41 11.66 1.41
C LEU A 63 -0.67 12.32 2.28
N HIS A 64 -1.75 11.61 2.59
CA HIS A 64 -2.81 12.10 3.47
C HIS A 64 -2.29 12.39 4.88
N VAL A 65 -1.57 11.44 5.47
CA VAL A 65 -0.98 11.59 6.81
C VAL A 65 0.01 12.75 6.86
N VAL A 66 0.94 12.83 5.90
CA VAL A 66 1.92 13.94 5.83
C VAL A 66 1.22 15.29 5.68
N SER A 67 0.19 15.37 4.84
CA SER A 67 -0.58 16.60 4.65
C SER A 67 -1.29 17.05 5.93
N ARG A 68 -1.84 16.10 6.71
CA ARG A 68 -2.48 16.37 8.01
C ARG A 68 -1.48 16.83 9.07
N ILE A 69 -0.32 16.18 9.14
CA ILE A 69 0.74 16.56 10.08
C ILE A 69 1.22 17.99 9.78
N LYS A 70 1.50 18.30 8.51
CA LYS A 70 1.90 19.65 8.08
C LYS A 70 0.85 20.71 8.41
N ALA A 71 -0.44 20.39 8.22
CA ALA A 71 -1.53 21.30 8.58
C ALA A 71 -1.61 21.54 10.10
N SER A 72 -1.35 20.50 10.90
CA SER A 72 -1.40 20.60 12.36
C SER A 72 -0.23 21.37 12.99
N GLN A 73 0.92 21.47 12.31
CA GLN A 73 2.07 22.25 12.81
C GLN A 73 1.98 23.75 12.51
N LYS A 74 1.05 24.18 11.65
CA LYS A 74 0.81 25.59 11.32
C LYS A 74 -0.18 26.29 12.27
N THR A 75 -0.72 25.59 13.28
CA THR A 75 -1.64 26.11 14.30
C THR A 75 -0.95 26.08 15.65
#